data_AF-A0A7K5EDH1-F1
#
_entry.id   AF-A0A7K5EDH1-F1
#
_cell.length_a   1.000
_cell.length_b   1.000
_cell.length_c   1.000
_cell.angle_alpha   90.00
_cell.angle_beta   90.00
_cell.angle_gamma   90.00
#
_symmetry.space_group_name_H-M   'P 1'
#
loop_
_entity.id
_entity.type
_entity.pdbx_description
1 polymer ?
#
loop_
_entity_poly.entity_id
_entity_poly.type
_entity_poly.pdbx_seq_one_letter_code
_entity_poly.pdbx_strand_id
1 'polypeptide(L)' 'TDFHSFVRALLFPLGIEQLEIAIVNISVEMEIIANTTADAIGWLQTEVSSLKEVVFKNQMVLDMITAQMGRVCTLVNTNC' A
#
# COMPACT_ATOMS: atom_id res chain seq x y z
N THR A 1 -13.69 27.93 -47.31
CA THR A 1 -13.12 26.69 -46.75
C THR A 1 -11.87 26.97 -45.91
N ASP A 2 -11.17 28.07 -46.16
CA ASP A 2 -9.87 28.40 -45.52
C ASP A 2 -9.97 28.80 -44.05
N PHE A 3 -11.03 29.52 -43.66
CA PHE A 3 -11.25 29.93 -42.26
C PHE A 3 -11.36 28.72 -41.32
N HIS A 4 -12.03 27.65 -41.78
CA HIS A 4 -12.21 26.44 -40.97
C HIS A 4 -10.90 25.64 -40.82
N SER A 5 -10.01 25.72 -41.82
CA SER A 5 -8.67 25.11 -41.74
C SER A 5 -7.75 25.90 -40.81
N PHE A 6 -7.84 27.23 -40.83
CA PHE A 6 -7.09 28.11 -39.93
C PHE A 6 -7.51 27.94 -38.47
N VAL A 7 -8.82 27.95 -38.19
CA VAL A 7 -9.35 27.73 -36.83
C VAL A 7 -8.96 26.34 -36.32
N ARG A 8 -8.99 25.31 -37.18
CA ARG A 8 -8.50 23.98 -36.82
C ARG A 8 -7.01 24.00 -36.50
N ALA A 9 -6.17 24.59 -37.35
CA ALA A 9 -4.73 24.66 -37.12
C ALA A 9 -4.35 25.42 -35.84
N LEU A 10 -5.16 26.43 -35.44
CA LEU A 10 -4.94 27.21 -34.23
C LEU A 10 -5.46 26.51 -32.95
N LEU A 11 -6.64 25.88 -33.00
CA LEU A 11 -7.26 25.24 -31.83
C LEU A 11 -6.73 23.84 -31.53
N PHE A 12 -6.25 23.09 -32.53
CA PHE A 12 -5.69 21.75 -32.34
C PHE A 12 -4.51 21.72 -31.36
N PRO A 13 -3.47 22.58 -31.50
CA PRO A 13 -2.36 22.59 -30.55
C PRO A 13 -2.78 23.04 -29.14
N LEU A 14 -3.73 23.98 -29.02
CA LEU A 14 -4.28 24.39 -27.72
C LEU A 14 -5.00 23.24 -26.99
N GLY A 15 -5.70 22.38 -27.74
CA GLY A 15 -6.31 21.16 -27.18
C GLY A 15 -5.29 20.12 -26.72
N ILE A 16 -4.16 20.00 -27.43
CA ILE A 16 -3.04 19.12 -27.05
C ILE A 16 -2.35 19.64 -25.79
N GLU A 17 -2.13 20.95 -25.68
CA GLU A 17 -1.51 21.57 -24.51
C GLU A 17 -2.33 21.35 -23.23
N GLN A 18 -3.66 21.52 -23.30
CA GLN A 18 -4.55 21.24 -22.16
C GLN A 18 -4.53 19.76 -21.76
N LEU A 19 -4.43 18.85 -22.73
CA LEU A 19 -4.33 17.42 -22.48
C LEU A 19 -2.99 17.06 -21.83
N GLU A 20 -1.89 17.67 -22.27
CA GLU A 20 -0.55 17.47 -21.69
C GLU A 20 -0.52 17.94 -20.22
N ILE A 21 -1.08 19.11 -19.93
CA ILE A 21 -1.20 19.63 -18.55
C ILE A 21 -2.03 18.67 -17.69
N ALA A 22 -3.16 18.16 -18.21
CA ALA A 22 -4.00 17.22 -17.50
C ALA A 22 -3.27 15.90 -17.21
N ILE A 23 -2.51 15.38 -18.17
CA ILE A 23 -1.70 14.15 -18.02
C ILE A 23 -0.60 14.35 -16.97
N VAL A 24 0.10 15.47 -17.00
CA VAL A 24 1.14 15.78 -16.00
C VAL A 24 0.51 15.86 -14.61
N ASN A 25 -0.62 16.55 -14.46
CA ASN A 25 -1.30 16.68 -13.18
C ASN A 25 -1.77 15.32 -12.63
N ILE A 26 -2.35 14.47 -13.48
CA ILE A 26 -2.74 13.10 -13.09
C ILE A 26 -1.51 12.26 -12.70
N SER A 27 -0.39 12.44 -13.42
CA SER A 27 0.85 11.72 -13.11
C SER A 27 1.40 12.08 -11.74
N VAL A 28 1.35 13.37 -11.36
CA VAL A 28 1.76 13.84 -10.04
C VAL A 28 0.86 13.26 -8.94
N GLU A 29 -0.46 13.33 -9.12
CA GLU A 29 -1.39 12.73 -8.16
C GLU A 29 -1.17 11.22 -8.01
N MET A 30 -0.90 10.51 -9.12
CA MET A 30 -0.62 9.08 -9.09
C MET A 30 0.71 8.76 -8.39
N GLU A 31 1.73 9.59 -8.55
CA GLU A 31 3.00 9.47 -7.83
C GLU A 31 2.81 9.68 -6.32
N ILE A 32 2.01 10.67 -5.92
CA ILE A 32 1.67 10.91 -4.51
C ILE A 32 0.93 9.69 -3.92
N ILE A 33 -0.06 9.16 -4.65
CA ILE A 33 -0.79 7.95 -4.22
C ILE A 33 0.15 6.76 -4.11
N ALA A 34 1.04 6.55 -5.09
CA ALA A 34 1.99 5.46 -5.07
C ALA A 34 2.96 5.58 -3.88
N ASN A 35 3.50 6.77 -3.61
CA ASN A 35 4.43 6.99 -2.52
C ASN A 35 3.76 6.81 -1.14
N THR A 36 2.56 7.37 -0.96
CA THR A 36 1.79 7.22 0.29
C THR A 36 1.36 5.77 0.52
N THR A 37 0.98 5.04 -0.54
CA THR A 37 0.66 3.62 -0.45
C THR A 37 1.88 2.78 -0.11
N ALA A 38 3.03 3.06 -0.74
CA ALA A 38 4.29 2.37 -0.47
C ALA A 38 4.74 2.59 0.99
N ASP A 39 4.68 3.83 1.48
CA ASP A 39 4.99 4.15 2.87
C ASP A 39 4.05 3.40 3.83
N ALA A 40 2.73 3.46 3.61
CA ALA A 40 1.75 2.76 4.43
C ALA A 40 1.98 1.24 4.46
N ILE A 41 2.34 0.63 3.33
CA ILE A 41 2.70 -0.80 3.27
C ILE A 41 3.98 -1.06 4.07
N GLY A 42 4.98 -0.18 3.97
CA GLY A 42 6.20 -0.24 4.77
C GLY A 42 5.91 -0.27 6.27
N TRP A 43 5.09 0.68 6.75
CA TRP A 43 4.65 0.74 8.15
C TRP A 43 3.92 -0.54 8.59
N LEU A 44 3.00 -1.04 7.76
CA LEU A 44 2.28 -2.28 8.04
C LEU A 44 3.22 -3.48 8.14
N GLN A 45 4.24 -3.58 7.28
CA GLN A 45 5.22 -4.67 7.35
C GLN A 45 6.04 -4.61 8.64
N THR A 46 6.44 -3.41 9.08
CA THR A 46 7.12 -3.22 10.36
C THR A 46 6.23 -3.63 11.53
N GLU A 47 4.97 -3.21 11.54
CA GLU A 47 4.02 -3.52 12.60
C GLU A 47 3.74 -5.03 12.69
N VAL A 48 3.50 -5.68 11.55
CA VAL A 48 3.30 -7.14 11.49
C VAL A 48 4.54 -7.90 11.97
N SER A 49 5.74 -7.41 11.63
CA SER A 49 6.99 -8.03 12.08
C SER A 49 7.19 -7.88 13.59
N SER A 50 6.90 -6.70 14.14
CA SER A 50 6.92 -6.44 15.59
C SER A 50 5.90 -7.33 16.32
N LEU A 51 4.67 -7.40 15.81
CA LEU A 51 3.62 -8.22 16.39
C LEU A 51 4.00 -9.71 16.37
N LYS A 52 4.59 -10.20 15.28
CA LYS A 52 5.09 -11.58 15.18
C LYS A 52 6.12 -11.89 16.27
N GLU A 53 7.04 -10.96 16.55
CA GLU A 53 8.04 -11.13 17.61
C GLU A 53 7.38 -11.21 18.99
N VAL A 54 6.46 -10.29 19.29
CA VAL A 54 5.74 -10.27 20.58
C VAL A 54 4.91 -11.54 20.75
N VAL A 55 4.18 -11.97 19.72
CA VAL A 55 3.38 -13.21 19.75
C VAL A 55 4.26 -14.43 19.98
N PHE A 56 5.39 -14.54 19.29
CA PHE A 56 6.32 -15.66 19.47
C PHE A 56 6.89 -15.70 20.89
N LYS A 57 7.31 -14.54 21.42
CA LYS A 57 7.77 -14.43 22.82
C LYS A 57 6.67 -14.81 23.81
N ASN A 58 5.45 -14.33 23.61
CA ASN A 58 4.31 -14.67 24.46
C ASN A 58 4.01 -16.17 24.42
N GLN A 59 4.04 -16.79 23.25
CA GLN A 59 3.84 -18.23 23.11
C GLN A 59 4.92 -19.02 23.83
N MET A 60 6.19 -18.63 23.70
CA MET A 60 7.30 -19.27 24.42
C MET A 60 7.13 -19.17 25.95
N VAL A 61 6.75 -18.00 26.46
CA VAL A 61 6.47 -17.80 27.89
C VAL A 61 5.29 -18.66 28.34
N LEU A 62 4.21 -18.68 27.57
CA LEU A 62 3.03 -19.49 27.87
C LEU A 62 3.38 -20.99 27.86
N ASP A 63 4.18 -21.46 26.90
CA ASP A 63 4.66 -22.85 26.84
C ASP A 63 5.55 -23.20 28.03
N MET A 64 6.37 -22.25 28.51
CA MET A 64 7.20 -22.44 29.69
C MET A 64 6.37 -22.60 30.97
N ILE A 65 5.39 -21.71 31.19
CA ILE A 65 4.55 -21.79 32.41
C ILE A 65 3.58 -22.97 32.36
N THR A 66 3.17 -23.39 31.16
CA THR A 66 2.26 -24.53 30.96
C THR A 66 3.00 -25.84 30.69
N ALA A 67 4.33 -25.87 30.79
CA ALA A 67 5.14 -27.05 30.49
C ALA A 67 4.69 -28.29 31.30
N GLN A 68 4.28 -28.10 32.56
CA GLN A 68 3.77 -29.17 33.42
C GLN A 68 2.38 -29.70 33.01
N MET A 69 1.61 -28.91 32.27
CA MET A 69 0.27 -29.25 31.78
C MET A 69 0.28 -29.72 30.32
N GLY A 70 1.47 -29.98 29.74
CA GLY A 70 1.61 -30.41 28.36
C GLY A 70 1.73 -29.27 27.34
N ARG A 71 2.13 -28.06 27.77
CA ARG A 71 2.24 -26.83 26.96
C ARG A 71 0.88 -26.27 26.52
N VAL A 72 0.90 -25.12 25.85
CA VAL A 72 -0.31 -24.36 25.49
C VAL A 72 -1.21 -25.13 24.53
N CYS A 73 -0.65 -25.84 23.56
CA CYS A 73 -1.43 -26.56 22.55
C CYS A 73 -2.33 -27.65 23.16
N THR A 74 -1.85 -28.33 24.20
CA THR A 74 -2.61 -29.34 24.92
C THR A 74 -3.72 -28.72 25.77
N LEU A 75 -3.49 -27.54 26.35
CA LEU A 75 -4.49 -26.80 27.13
C LEU A 75 -5.62 -26.22 26.27
N VAL A 76 -5.29 -25.72 25.08
CA VAL A 76 -6.26 -25.09 24.17
C VAL A 76 -6.95 -26.13 23.27
N ASN A 77 -6.49 -27.39 23.29
CA ASN A 77 -6.99 -28.48 22.46
C ASN A 77 -7.03 -28.11 20.97
N THR A 78 -5.99 -27.40 20.52
CA THR A 78 -5.82 -26.96 19.14
C THR A 78 -4.45 -27.38 18.65
N ASN A 79 -4.34 -27.63 17.34
CA ASN A 79 -3.04 -27.83 16.73
C ASN A 79 -2.28 -26.50 16.72
N CYS A 80 -1.16 -26.49 17.42
CA CYS A 80 0.00 -25.66 17.12
C CYS A 80 1.18 -26.61 16.80
#